data_AF-A0A6P0SQH4-F1
#
_entry.id   AF-A0A6P0SQH4-F1
#
_cell.length_a   1.000
_cell.length_b   1.000
_cell.length_c   1.000
_cell.angle_alpha   90.00
_cell.angle_beta   90.00
_cell.angle_gamma   90.00
#
_symmetry.space_group_name_H-M   'P 1'
#
loop_
_entity.id
_entity.type
_entity.pdbx_description
1 polymer ?
#
loop_
_entity_poly.entity_id
_entity_poly.type
_entity_poly.pdbx_seq_one_letter_code
_entity_poly.pdbx_strand_id
1 'polypeptide(L)'
;DQKPVGMSFCINKGNHLYGRYWGCFEEFDCLHFEACYYAPIEWAIGQGITMFDPGAGGRHKKRRGFPATANYSVHRFYDKRFDRIFQNYIDEVNLMEFEEIEAINQDLPFTKREIKFEIPD
;
A
#
# COMPACT_ATOMS: atom_id res chain seq x y z
N ASP A 1 13.01 -21.85 23.60
CA ASP A 1 13.38 -20.44 23.43
C ASP A 1 12.70 -19.83 22.22
N GLN A 2 12.02 -18.69 22.38
CA GLN A 2 11.45 -17.92 21.27
C GLN A 2 12.50 -16.88 20.83
N LYS A 3 13.34 -17.24 19.87
CA LYS A 3 14.29 -16.30 19.24
C LYS A 3 13.57 -15.62 18.07
N PRO A 4 13.42 -14.28 18.06
CA PRO A 4 12.83 -13.58 16.92
C PRO A 4 13.67 -13.80 15.65
N VAL A 5 13.02 -14.16 14.55
CA VAL A 5 13.65 -14.40 13.24
C VAL A 5 13.50 -13.24 12.26
N GLY A 6 12.55 -12.34 12.52
CA GLY A 6 12.31 -11.13 11.75
C GLY A 6 11.31 -10.22 12.46
N MET A 7 11.13 -9.02 11.93
CA MET A 7 10.24 -8.01 12.49
C MET A 7 9.71 -7.09 11.39
N SER A 8 8.41 -6.81 11.43
CA SER A 8 7.80 -5.68 10.73
C SER A 8 7.48 -4.55 11.71
N PHE A 9 7.58 -3.31 11.22
CA PHE A 9 7.21 -2.12 11.96
C PHE A 9 6.05 -1.44 11.27
N CYS A 10 4.93 -1.33 12.00
CA CYS A 10 3.71 -0.67 11.55
C CYS A 10 3.36 0.51 12.45
N ILE A 11 2.72 1.53 11.87
CA ILE A 11 2.21 2.71 12.58
C ILE A 11 0.69 2.74 12.43
N ASN A 12 -0.06 2.91 13.51
CA ASN A 12 -1.51 3.11 13.47
C ASN A 12 -1.90 4.56 13.77
N LYS A 13 -3.01 5.02 13.17
CA LYS A 13 -3.65 6.29 13.52
C LYS A 13 -5.14 6.22 13.19
N GLY A 14 -5.99 6.33 14.21
CA GLY A 14 -7.43 6.15 14.04
C GLY A 14 -7.73 4.76 13.45
N ASN A 15 -8.51 4.73 12.37
CA ASN A 15 -8.89 3.52 11.64
C ASN A 15 -7.92 3.13 10.51
N HIS A 16 -6.67 3.61 10.56
CA HIS A 16 -5.65 3.33 9.54
C HIS A 16 -4.42 2.65 10.15
N LEU A 17 -3.88 1.67 9.42
CA LEU A 17 -2.60 1.01 9.70
C LEU A 17 -1.66 1.19 8.52
N TYR A 18 -0.39 1.47 8.81
CA TYR A 18 0.65 1.72 7.82
C TYR A 18 1.86 0.82 8.06
N GLY A 19 2.19 -0.05 7.10
CA GLY A 19 3.46 -0.78 7.09
C GLY A 19 4.62 0.13 6.69
N ARG A 20 5.77 0.03 7.37
CA ARG A 20 6.94 0.90 7.10
C ARG A 20 8.23 0.17 6.89
N TYR A 21 8.65 -0.65 7.86
CA TYR A 21 9.92 -1.36 7.78
C TYR A 21 9.71 -2.85 8.01
N TRP A 22 10.59 -3.64 7.40
CA TRP A 22 10.68 -5.08 7.58
C TRP A 22 12.14 -5.50 7.52
N GLY A 23 12.51 -6.49 8.33
CA GLY A 23 13.84 -7.09 8.27
C GLY A 23 13.89 -8.45 8.93
N CYS A 24 14.85 -9.26 8.48
CA CYS A 24 15.22 -10.56 9.04
C CYS A 24 16.73 -10.76 8.83
N PHE A 25 17.36 -11.58 9.68
CA PHE A 25 18.80 -11.87 9.57
C PHE A 25 19.10 -13.05 8.64
N GLU A 26 18.12 -13.93 8.44
CA GLU A 26 18.23 -15.12 7.61
C GLU A 26 17.04 -15.16 6.64
N GLU A 27 17.20 -15.86 5.52
CA GLU A 27 16.11 -16.03 4.56
C GLU A 27 15.17 -17.14 5.01
N PHE A 28 13.89 -16.79 5.15
CA PHE A 28 12.82 -17.72 5.48
C PHE A 28 11.72 -17.63 4.43
N ASP A 29 11.28 -18.77 3.94
CA ASP A 29 10.18 -18.83 2.98
C ASP A 29 8.93 -18.16 3.57
N CYS A 30 8.34 -17.26 2.77
CA CYS A 30 7.10 -16.54 3.06
C CYS A 30 7.11 -15.63 4.31
N LEU A 31 8.20 -15.53 5.07
CA LEU A 31 8.25 -14.75 6.31
C LEU A 31 7.93 -13.27 6.08
N HIS A 32 8.43 -12.68 4.99
CA HIS A 32 8.07 -11.31 4.60
C HIS A 32 6.55 -11.15 4.42
N PHE A 33 5.87 -12.13 3.83
CA PHE A 33 4.43 -12.03 3.59
C PHE A 33 3.63 -12.14 4.88
N GLU A 34 4.01 -13.07 5.74
CA GLU A 34 3.38 -13.25 7.04
C GLU A 34 3.50 -11.99 7.89
N ALA A 35 4.72 -11.49 8.06
CA ALA A 35 4.97 -10.39 8.96
C ALA A 35 4.55 -9.02 8.40
N CYS A 36 4.56 -8.82 7.08
CA CYS A 36 4.25 -7.51 6.48
C CYS A 36 2.81 -7.37 5.97
N TYR A 37 2.08 -8.48 5.85
CA TYR A 37 0.72 -8.46 5.33
C TYR A 37 -0.23 -9.23 6.24
N TYR A 38 -0.10 -10.55 6.36
CA TYR A 38 -1.16 -11.36 6.97
C TYR A 38 -1.33 -11.08 8.47
N ALA A 39 -0.25 -11.12 9.26
CA ALA A 39 -0.33 -10.83 10.69
C ALA A 39 -0.75 -9.37 10.99
N PRO A 40 -0.21 -8.33 10.30
CA PRO A 40 -0.71 -6.96 10.46
C PRO A 40 -2.18 -6.77 10.06
N ILE A 41 -2.64 -7.43 8.99
CA ILE A 41 -4.04 -7.36 8.54
C ILE A 41 -4.96 -8.02 9.56
N GLU A 42 -4.61 -9.21 10.06
CA GLU A 42 -5.37 -9.90 11.09
C GLU A 42 -5.49 -9.02 12.35
N TRP A 43 -4.38 -8.45 12.79
CA TRP A 43 -4.38 -7.51 13.90
C TRP A 43 -5.25 -6.28 13.62
N ALA A 44 -5.16 -5.68 12.42
CA ALA A 44 -5.96 -4.53 12.02
C ALA A 44 -7.47 -4.82 12.09
N ILE A 45 -7.90 -5.97 11.57
CA ILE A 45 -9.30 -6.43 11.62
C ILE A 45 -9.74 -6.55 13.09
N GLY A 46 -8.91 -7.16 13.94
CA GLY A 46 -9.20 -7.28 15.38
C GLY A 46 -9.28 -5.93 16.13
N GLN A 47 -8.66 -4.88 15.60
CA GLN A 47 -8.73 -3.51 16.16
C GLN A 47 -9.79 -2.63 15.50
N GLY A 48 -10.60 -3.15 14.57
CA GLY A 48 -11.58 -2.35 13.84
C GLY A 48 -10.96 -1.33 12.87
N ILE A 49 -9.69 -1.52 12.50
CA ILE A 49 -9.01 -0.72 11.47
C ILE A 49 -9.56 -1.12 10.11
N THR A 50 -9.93 -0.14 9.30
CA THR A 50 -10.63 -0.35 8.02
C THR A 50 -9.75 -0.12 6.80
N MET A 51 -8.53 0.37 7.01
CA MET A 51 -7.57 0.67 5.94
C MET A 51 -6.18 0.21 6.35
N PHE A 52 -5.54 -0.59 5.50
CA PHE A 52 -4.15 -0.97 5.62
C PHE A 52 -3.35 -0.55 4.39
N ASP A 53 -2.34 0.28 4.59
CA ASP A 53 -1.39 0.71 3.57
C ASP A 53 -0.06 -0.07 3.74
N PRO A 54 0.28 -0.99 2.82
CA PRO A 54 1.50 -1.80 2.90
C PRO A 54 2.75 -1.04 2.40
N GLY A 55 2.65 0.27 2.19
CA GLY A 55 3.71 1.14 1.66
C GLY A 55 3.81 1.11 0.14
N ALA A 56 4.82 1.78 -0.40
CA ALA A 56 5.08 1.86 -1.84
C ALA A 56 5.77 0.61 -2.40
N GLY A 57 5.57 0.34 -3.70
CA GLY A 57 6.35 -0.62 -4.48
C GLY A 57 6.06 -2.11 -4.26
N GLY A 58 6.40 -2.93 -5.26
CA GLY A 58 6.34 -4.39 -5.19
C GLY A 58 5.20 -5.00 -6.00
N ARG A 59 5.54 -5.69 -7.10
CA ARG A 59 4.58 -6.39 -7.98
C ARG A 59 3.70 -7.40 -7.22
N HIS A 60 4.18 -7.90 -6.08
CA HIS A 60 3.50 -8.88 -5.25
C HIS A 60 2.29 -8.32 -4.47
N LYS A 61 2.17 -6.99 -4.34
CA LYS A 61 1.04 -6.32 -3.67
C LYS A 61 -0.25 -6.39 -4.50
N LYS A 62 -0.12 -6.20 -5.82
CA LYS A 62 -1.22 -6.36 -6.79
C LYS A 62 -1.90 -7.72 -6.66
N ARG A 63 -1.11 -8.80 -6.67
CA ARG A 63 -1.62 -10.18 -6.51
C ARG A 63 -2.25 -10.46 -5.13
N ARG A 64 -2.00 -9.60 -4.15
CA ARG A 64 -2.56 -9.67 -2.80
C ARG A 64 -3.75 -8.73 -2.61
N GLY A 65 -4.20 -8.09 -3.68
CA GLY A 65 -5.42 -7.31 -3.66
C GLY A 65 -5.26 -5.85 -3.24
N PHE A 66 -4.03 -5.35 -3.15
CA PHE A 66 -3.79 -3.92 -2.91
C PHE A 66 -3.84 -3.15 -4.23
N PRO A 67 -4.85 -2.29 -4.45
CA PRO A 67 -4.90 -1.45 -5.62
C PRO A 67 -3.82 -0.36 -5.58
N ALA A 68 -3.28 -0.02 -6.75
CA ALA A 68 -2.53 1.20 -6.89
C ALA A 68 -3.48 2.39 -6.65
N THR A 69 -3.03 3.34 -5.83
CA THR A 69 -3.83 4.50 -5.43
C THR A 69 -2.94 5.74 -5.52
N ALA A 70 -3.43 6.79 -6.16
CA ALA A 70 -2.73 8.06 -6.24
C ALA A 70 -2.55 8.66 -4.85
N ASN A 71 -1.44 9.36 -4.65
CA ASN A 71 -1.18 10.08 -3.40
C ASN A 71 -0.65 11.48 -3.72
N TYR A 72 -0.81 12.38 -2.76
CA TYR A 72 -0.40 13.77 -2.92
C TYR A 72 1.03 13.98 -2.45
N SER A 73 1.77 14.81 -3.17
CA SER A 73 3.08 15.27 -2.77
C SER A 73 3.07 16.80 -2.67
N VAL A 74 3.79 17.33 -1.68
CA VAL A 74 3.87 18.77 -1.43
C VAL A 74 5.29 19.23 -1.73
N HIS A 75 5.43 20.15 -2.68
CA HIS A 75 6.71 20.62 -3.15
C HIS A 75 6.89 22.11 -2.84
N ARG A 76 8.04 22.47 -2.29
CA ARG A 76 8.44 23.87 -2.11
C ARG A 76 9.78 24.11 -2.78
N PHE A 77 9.77 24.92 -3.83
CA PHE A 77 10.97 25.31 -4.55
C PHE A 77 11.48 26.66 -4.04
N TYR A 78 12.76 26.71 -3.64
CA TYR A 78 13.42 27.96 -3.25
C TYR A 78 14.00 28.71 -4.46
N ASP A 79 14.40 27.98 -5.50
CA ASP A 79 14.81 28.55 -6.77
C ASP A 79 13.65 28.49 -7.77
N LYS A 80 13.27 29.65 -8.31
CA LYS A 80 12.17 29.81 -9.26
C LYS A 80 12.36 29.04 -10.56
N ARG A 81 13.60 28.66 -10.89
CA ARG A 81 13.88 27.85 -12.10
C ARG A 81 13.28 26.44 -11.97
N PHE A 82 13.31 25.85 -10.77
CA PHE A 82 12.70 24.53 -10.54
C PHE A 82 11.17 24.61 -10.54
N ASP A 83 10.60 25.66 -9.96
CA ASP A 83 9.15 25.88 -10.00
C ASP A 83 8.65 25.95 -11.45
N ARG A 84 9.34 26.71 -12.32
CA ARG A 84 8.97 26.79 -13.73
C ARG A 84 9.04 25.43 -14.45
N ILE A 85 10.08 24.64 -14.18
CA ILE A 85 10.19 23.28 -14.75
C ILE A 85 9.03 22.44 -14.24
N PHE A 86 8.77 22.43 -12.95
CA PHE A 86 7.71 21.62 -12.34
C PHE A 86 6.33 21.97 -12.91
N GLN A 87 5.98 23.26 -12.96
CA GLN A 87 4.68 23.72 -13.50
C GLN A 87 4.48 23.34 -14.98
N ASN A 88 5.56 23.27 -15.77
CA ASN A 88 5.45 22.92 -17.18
C ASN A 88 5.13 21.43 -17.41
N TYR A 89 5.45 20.55 -16.46
CA TYR A 89 5.38 19.10 -16.67
C TYR A 89 4.45 18.37 -15.70
N ILE A 90 4.10 18.96 -14.54
CA ILE A 90 3.37 18.23 -13.50
C ILE A 90 2.00 17.71 -13.96
N ASP A 91 1.29 18.45 -14.81
CA ASP A 91 -0.01 18.02 -15.32
C ASP A 91 0.12 16.80 -16.25
N GLU A 92 1.13 16.82 -17.12
CA GLU A 92 1.45 15.70 -18.03
C GLU A 92 1.88 14.47 -17.24
N VAL A 93 2.76 14.65 -16.25
CA VAL A 93 3.21 13.56 -15.37
C VAL A 93 2.03 12.98 -14.58
N ASN A 94 1.16 13.82 -14.00
CA ASN A 94 -0.01 13.35 -13.26
C ASN A 94 -0.96 12.52 -14.15
N LEU A 95 -1.13 12.89 -15.42
CA LEU A 95 -1.90 12.12 -16.38
C LEU A 95 -1.27 10.76 -16.63
N MET A 96 0.04 10.72 -16.90
CA MET A 96 0.79 9.47 -17.12
C MET A 96 0.72 8.53 -15.92
N GLU A 97 0.89 9.06 -14.70
CA GLU A 97 0.78 8.28 -13.46
C GLU A 97 -0.63 7.73 -13.26
N PHE A 98 -1.67 8.50 -13.61
CA PHE A 98 -3.05 8.04 -13.54
C PHE A 98 -3.31 6.89 -14.53
N GLU A 99 -2.82 6.99 -15.76
CA GLU A 99 -2.91 5.91 -16.76
C GLU A 99 -2.20 4.63 -16.28
N GLU A 100 -1.03 4.76 -15.65
CA GLU A 100 -0.31 3.62 -15.07
C GLU A 100 -1.08 2.97 -13.91
N ILE A 101 -1.68 3.79 -13.01
CA ILE A 101 -2.53 3.30 -11.93
C ILE A 101 -3.71 2.50 -12.48
N GLU A 102 -4.40 3.01 -13.49
CA GLU A 102 -5.52 2.33 -14.13
C GLU A 102 -5.09 1.01 -14.76
N ALA A 103 -3.97 1.00 -15.50
CA ALA A 103 -3.43 -0.23 -16.09
C ALA A 103 -3.04 -1.26 -15.02
N ILE A 104 -2.41 -0.84 -13.92
CA ILE A 104 -2.09 -1.72 -12.79
C ILE A 104 -3.38 -2.29 -12.20
N ASN A 105 -4.41 -1.48 -12.02
CA ASN A 105 -5.64 -1.90 -11.38
C ASN A 105 -6.49 -2.84 -12.25
N GLN A 106 -6.37 -2.78 -13.58
CA GLN A 106 -7.08 -3.68 -14.50
C GLN A 106 -6.73 -5.16 -14.34
N ASP A 107 -5.48 -5.51 -13.99
CA ASP A 107 -5.11 -6.91 -13.70
C ASP A 107 -5.12 -7.27 -12.20
N LEU A 108 -5.85 -6.53 -11.36
CA LEU A 108 -6.05 -6.97 -9.98
C LEU A 108 -6.84 -8.30 -9.97
N PRO A 109 -6.53 -9.20 -9.02
CA PRO A 109 -7.19 -10.51 -8.92
C PRO A 109 -8.66 -10.43 -8.46
N PHE A 110 -9.18 -9.22 -8.23
CA PHE A 110 -10.57 -9.00 -7.83
C PHE A 110 -11.40 -8.48 -8.99
N THR A 111 -12.52 -9.14 -9.25
CA THR A 111 -13.65 -8.49 -9.92
C THR A 111 -14.37 -7.70 -8.83
N LYS A 112 -14.30 -6.37 -8.88
CA LYS A 112 -15.03 -5.49 -7.94
C LYS A 112 -16.54 -5.68 -8.16
N ARG A 113 -17.10 -6.76 -7.63
CA ARG A 113 -18.53 -7.06 -7.58
C ARG A 113 -18.97 -6.80 -6.15
N GLU A 114 -19.97 -5.94 -5.99
CA GLU A 114 -20.72 -5.90 -4.75
C GLU A 114 -21.37 -7.27 -4.55
N ILE A 115 -20.92 -7.99 -3.51
CA ILE A 115 -21.58 -9.21 -3.07
C ILE A 115 -22.69 -8.77 -2.13
N LYS A 116 -23.94 -8.79 -2.62
CA LYS A 116 -25.11 -8.69 -1.76
C LYS A 116 -25.27 -10.02 -1.03
N PHE A 117 -24.98 -10.02 0.27
CA PHE A 117 -25.33 -11.14 1.13
C PHE A 117 -26.81 -11.07 1.45
N GLU A 118 -27.61 -11.95 0.86
CA GLU A 118 -28.94 -12.24 1.38
C GLU A 118 -28.75 -13.16 2.59
N ILE A 119 -28.86 -12.59 3.80
CA ILE A 119 -28.84 -13.35 5.04
C ILE A 119 -30.30 -13.66 5.38
N PRO A 120 -30.74 -14.93 5.35
CA PRO A 120 -32.08 -15.30 5.82
C PRO A 120 -32.20 -15.03 7.33
N ASP A 121 -33.38 -14.59 7.75
CA ASP A 121 -33.75 -14.41 9.17
C ASP A 121 -33.57 -15.69 10.00
#